data_AF-A0A9P0P5Z9-F1
#
_entry.id   AF-A0A9P0P5Z9-F1
#
_cell.length_a   1.000
_cell.length_b   1.000
_cell.length_c   1.000
_cell.angle_alpha   90.00
_cell.angle_beta   90.00
_cell.angle_gamma   90.00
#
_symmetry.space_group_name_H-M   'P 1'
#
loop_
_entity.id
_entity.type
_entity.pdbx_description
1 polymer ?
#
loop_
_entity_poly.entity_id
_entity_poly.type
_entity_poly.pdbx_seq_one_letter_code
_entity_poly.pdbx_strand_id
1 'polypeptide(L)'
;MSEGKDLIVKRTIYAGSKTPDFRDGTKIHFHFQSKLCDNEQTMIDDSRKMGKGEPLYLVLGKKFQLEVWEAILQKMAINEVASFKVDKSLVMEYPFVSKTLRDHNNPKDERKKNHCCAMTLQNEGVGYDDLNELLKNPSDLEFTMEVVKVEQPEEYEKESWQMEDSEKLEMVPKLKEQGNKEFQKKNYAKAAECYFKAIGMLEQLMLKYYFNRALSLSY
;
A
#
# COMPACT_ATOMS: atom_id res chain seq x y z
N MET A 1 8.84 30.29 24.49
CA MET A 1 8.91 28.86 24.14
C MET A 1 7.55 28.51 23.57
N SER A 2 7.40 28.43 22.25
CA SER A 2 6.17 27.92 21.64
C SER A 2 6.22 26.40 21.79
N GLU A 3 5.39 25.82 22.64
CA GLU A 3 5.16 24.38 22.67
C GLU A 3 4.81 23.93 21.24
N GLY A 4 5.55 22.94 20.73
CA GLY A 4 5.31 22.40 19.40
C GLY A 4 3.92 21.77 19.36
N LYS A 5 3.11 22.13 18.36
CA LYS A 5 1.81 21.49 18.12
C LYS A 5 2.03 20.02 17.78
N ASP A 6 1.35 19.11 18.49
CA ASP A 6 1.32 17.69 18.13
C ASP A 6 0.68 17.50 16.76
N LEU A 7 1.42 16.91 15.82
CA LEU A 7 0.94 16.68 14.45
C LEU A 7 0.07 15.41 14.32
N ILE A 8 0.14 14.51 15.30
CA ILE A 8 -0.63 13.27 15.36
C ILE A 8 -1.14 13.10 16.79
N VAL A 9 -2.45 13.00 16.96
CA VAL A 9 -3.09 12.77 18.27
C VAL A 9 -3.86 11.46 18.22
N LYS A 10 -3.41 10.48 19.04
CA LYS A 10 -4.02 9.16 19.16
C LYS A 10 -5.09 9.14 20.26
N ARG A 11 -6.23 8.51 19.98
CA ARG A 11 -7.26 8.12 20.94
C ARG A 11 -7.57 6.63 20.77
N THR A 12 -7.15 5.81 21.71
CA THR A 12 -7.50 4.38 21.71
C THR A 12 -8.99 4.20 22.06
N ILE A 13 -9.69 3.43 21.24
CA ILE A 13 -11.11 3.07 21.43
C ILE A 13 -11.20 1.68 22.07
N TYR A 14 -10.39 0.74 21.58
CA TYR A 14 -10.23 -0.58 22.14
C TYR A 14 -8.76 -0.98 22.09
N ALA A 15 -8.18 -1.37 23.23
CA ALA A 15 -6.74 -1.52 23.39
C ALA A 15 -6.11 -2.72 22.64
N GLY A 16 -6.92 -3.64 22.12
CA GLY A 16 -6.41 -4.85 21.48
C GLY A 16 -5.83 -5.83 22.48
N SER A 17 -4.82 -6.58 22.04
CA SER A 17 -4.26 -7.71 22.80
C SER A 17 -2.73 -7.64 22.90
N LYS A 18 -2.02 -8.21 21.92
CA LYS A 18 -0.56 -8.28 21.89
C LYS A 18 -0.02 -7.22 20.95
N THR A 19 1.00 -6.49 21.38
CA THR A 19 1.82 -5.65 20.49
C THR A 19 2.75 -6.56 19.67
N PRO A 20 2.64 -6.59 18.34
CA PRO A 20 3.56 -7.31 17.47
C PRO A 20 4.99 -6.77 17.56
N ASP A 21 5.96 -7.61 17.21
CA ASP A 21 7.29 -7.13 16.87
C ASP A 21 7.29 -6.69 15.41
N PHE A 22 7.49 -5.40 15.18
CA PHE A 22 7.43 -4.78 13.86
C PHE A 22 8.86 -4.61 13.31
N ARG A 23 9.13 -5.28 12.19
CA ARG A 23 10.39 -5.19 11.44
C ARG A 23 10.14 -5.08 9.94
N ASP A 24 11.17 -4.72 9.19
CA ASP A 24 11.09 -4.63 7.73
C ASP A 24 10.53 -5.91 7.11
N GLY A 25 9.56 -5.75 6.20
CA GLY A 25 8.80 -6.85 5.62
C GLY A 25 7.64 -7.36 6.48
N THR A 26 7.35 -6.79 7.65
CA THR A 26 6.14 -7.17 8.39
C THR A 26 4.92 -6.73 7.62
N LYS A 27 3.96 -7.64 7.39
CA LYS A 27 2.68 -7.34 6.74
C LYS A 27 1.61 -7.10 7.79
N ILE A 28 1.02 -5.92 7.79
CA ILE A 28 -0.01 -5.49 8.74
C ILE A 28 -1.33 -5.43 7.98
N HIS A 29 -2.30 -6.25 8.39
CA HIS A 29 -3.67 -6.23 7.87
C HIS A 29 -4.55 -5.37 8.77
N PHE A 30 -5.28 -4.45 8.18
CA PHE A 30 -6.09 -3.51 8.94
C PHE A 30 -7.33 -3.04 8.16
N HIS A 31 -8.35 -2.66 8.92
CA HIS A 31 -9.42 -1.81 8.42
C HIS A 31 -9.15 -0.36 8.79
N PHE A 32 -9.65 0.55 7.97
CA PHE A 32 -9.65 1.98 8.27
C PHE A 32 -10.96 2.64 7.85
N GLN A 33 -11.24 3.77 8.51
CA GLN A 33 -12.16 4.82 8.09
C GLN A 33 -11.39 6.14 8.10
N SER A 34 -11.62 6.98 7.10
CA SER A 34 -11.06 8.34 7.03
C SER A 34 -12.17 9.38 7.01
N LYS A 35 -12.00 10.43 7.79
CA LYS A 35 -12.97 11.52 7.91
C LYS A 35 -12.28 12.88 7.89
N LEU A 36 -12.98 13.89 7.40
CA LEU A 36 -12.60 15.28 7.62
C LEU A 36 -12.76 15.62 9.11
N CYS A 37 -11.87 16.47 9.63
CA CYS A 37 -12.01 17.06 10.96
C CYS A 37 -12.96 18.28 10.97
N ASP A 38 -13.99 18.28 10.12
CA ASP A 38 -15.05 19.28 10.11
C ASP A 38 -16.11 19.00 11.18
N ASN A 39 -17.10 19.89 11.32
CA ASN A 39 -18.15 19.74 12.31
C ASN A 39 -19.06 18.53 12.06
N GLU A 40 -19.16 18.10 10.80
CA GLU A 40 -20.03 17.00 10.38
C GLU A 40 -19.32 15.63 10.43
N GLN A 41 -18.00 15.63 10.65
CA GLN A 41 -17.12 14.46 10.52
C GLN A 41 -17.33 13.73 9.20
N THR A 42 -17.29 14.49 8.10
CA THR A 42 -17.59 14.00 6.76
C THR A 42 -16.72 12.79 6.43
N MET A 43 -17.36 11.64 6.15
CA MET A 43 -16.69 10.40 5.81
C MET A 43 -16.14 10.46 4.38
N ILE A 44 -14.87 10.13 4.19
CA ILE A 44 -14.22 10.07 2.89
C ILE A 44 -14.15 8.61 2.41
N ASP A 45 -13.53 7.73 3.19
CA ASP A 45 -13.39 6.32 2.84
C ASP A 45 -13.68 5.40 4.03
N ASP A 46 -14.20 4.21 3.72
CA ASP A 46 -14.43 3.14 4.68
C ASP A 46 -14.07 1.80 4.04
N SER A 47 -12.94 1.24 4.44
CA SER A 47 -12.43 -0.03 3.89
C SER A 47 -13.45 -1.18 3.93
N ARG A 48 -14.37 -1.19 4.90
CA ARG A 48 -15.41 -2.24 5.00
C ARG A 48 -16.50 -2.10 3.96
N LYS A 49 -16.67 -0.91 3.40
CA LYS A 49 -17.65 -0.60 2.34
C LYS A 49 -17.00 -0.59 0.95
N MET A 50 -15.68 -0.63 0.88
CA MET A 50 -14.94 -0.68 -0.39
C MET A 50 -14.84 -2.10 -0.91
N GLY A 51 -15.07 -2.31 -2.20
CA GLY A 51 -14.88 -3.59 -2.86
C GLY A 51 -15.67 -4.72 -2.18
N LYS A 52 -14.95 -5.74 -1.70
CA LYS A 52 -15.53 -6.88 -0.94
C LYS A 52 -15.59 -6.64 0.59
N GLY A 53 -15.11 -5.50 1.07
CA GLY A 53 -15.01 -5.20 2.49
C GLY A 53 -13.91 -5.99 3.22
N GLU A 54 -12.90 -6.46 2.48
CA GLU A 54 -11.74 -7.16 3.05
C GLU A 54 -10.74 -6.15 3.65
N PRO A 55 -9.97 -6.53 4.69
CA PRO A 55 -8.94 -5.66 5.24
C PRO A 55 -7.86 -5.35 4.20
N LEU A 56 -7.34 -4.13 4.25
CA LEU A 56 -6.15 -3.77 3.48
C LEU A 56 -4.92 -4.33 4.18
N TYR A 57 -3.80 -4.37 3.46
CA TYR A 57 -2.51 -4.63 4.08
C TYR A 57 -1.44 -3.65 3.64
N LEU A 58 -0.50 -3.41 4.54
CA LEU A 58 0.73 -2.67 4.29
C LEU A 58 1.93 -3.54 4.66
N VAL A 59 3.02 -3.43 3.90
CA VAL A 59 4.29 -4.12 4.18
C VAL A 59 5.32 -3.08 4.61
N LEU A 60 5.83 -3.21 5.83
CA LEU A 60 6.82 -2.27 6.39
C LEU A 60 8.13 -2.27 5.59
N GLY A 61 8.74 -1.09 5.47
CA GLY A 61 10.04 -0.91 4.80
C GLY A 61 9.95 -0.91 3.27
N LYS A 62 8.75 -1.06 2.69
CA LYS A 62 8.48 -0.72 1.30
C LYS A 62 7.99 0.71 1.27
N LYS A 63 8.43 1.53 0.30
CA LYS A 63 7.97 2.92 0.17
C LYS A 63 6.47 2.97 -0.09
N PHE A 64 5.66 2.98 0.97
CA PHE A 64 4.25 3.24 0.87
C PHE A 64 4.03 4.72 0.55
N GLN A 65 2.96 5.03 -0.17
CA GLN A 65 2.69 6.41 -0.60
C GLN A 65 2.25 7.35 0.55
N LEU A 66 1.97 6.81 1.73
CA LEU A 66 1.52 7.57 2.90
C LEU A 66 2.23 7.09 4.18
N GLU A 67 3.39 7.69 4.45
CA GLU A 67 4.31 7.31 5.54
C GLU A 67 3.66 7.36 6.93
N VAL A 68 2.71 8.29 7.13
CA VAL A 68 2.02 8.44 8.43
C VAL A 68 1.22 7.20 8.82
N TRP A 69 0.71 6.42 7.85
CA TRP A 69 0.03 5.16 8.14
C TRP A 69 0.99 4.11 8.69
N GLU A 70 2.21 4.01 8.15
CA GLU A 70 3.23 3.11 8.70
C GLU A 70 3.56 3.46 10.15
N ALA A 71 3.78 4.75 10.41
CA ALA A 71 4.11 5.25 11.74
C ALA A 71 3.00 4.95 12.76
N ILE A 72 1.74 5.11 12.36
CA ILE A 72 0.58 4.86 13.21
C ILE A 72 0.39 3.35 13.48
N LEU A 73 0.41 2.53 12.42
CA LEU A 73 0.14 1.09 12.53
C LEU A 73 1.21 0.36 13.36
N GLN A 74 2.47 0.80 13.31
CA GLN A 74 3.54 0.27 14.17
C GLN A 74 3.34 0.56 15.67
N LYS A 75 2.40 1.43 16.04
CA LYS A 75 2.06 1.76 17.43
C LYS A 75 0.76 1.10 17.89
N MET A 76 0.26 0.12 17.13
CA MET A 76 -0.99 -0.57 17.43
C MET A 76 -0.76 -2.03 17.82
N ALA A 77 -1.57 -2.52 18.76
CA ALA A 77 -1.66 -3.94 19.10
C ALA A 77 -2.63 -4.69 18.15
N ILE A 78 -2.51 -6.02 18.12
CA ILE A 78 -3.46 -6.88 17.39
C ILE A 78 -4.86 -6.71 17.99
N ASN A 79 -5.84 -6.54 17.11
CA ASN A 79 -7.24 -6.19 17.40
C ASN A 79 -7.42 -4.83 18.06
N GLU A 80 -6.39 -3.97 18.12
CA GLU A 80 -6.56 -2.60 18.61
C GLU A 80 -7.43 -1.80 17.65
N VAL A 81 -8.37 -1.01 18.18
CA VAL A 81 -9.12 0.01 17.46
C VAL A 81 -8.73 1.37 18.03
N ALA A 82 -8.22 2.26 17.20
CA ALA A 82 -7.81 3.60 17.62
C ALA A 82 -8.13 4.64 16.56
N SER A 83 -8.44 5.85 17.03
CA SER A 83 -8.60 7.04 16.19
C SER A 83 -7.33 7.88 16.22
N PHE A 84 -6.94 8.42 15.08
CA PHE A 84 -5.76 9.26 14.90
C PHE A 84 -6.18 10.54 14.18
N LYS A 85 -6.13 11.66 14.89
CA LYS A 85 -6.24 12.97 14.25
C LYS A 85 -4.86 13.36 13.74
N VAL A 86 -4.75 13.61 12.44
CA VAL A 86 -3.50 13.88 11.74
C VAL A 86 -3.58 15.25 11.08
N ASP A 87 -2.56 16.07 11.33
CA ASP A 87 -2.42 17.39 10.72
C ASP A 87 -2.29 17.26 9.19
N LYS A 88 -2.95 18.16 8.47
CA LYS A 88 -2.95 18.20 7.00
C LYS A 88 -1.56 18.11 6.36
N SER A 89 -0.52 18.62 7.02
CA SER A 89 0.85 18.57 6.53
C SER A 89 1.42 17.16 6.36
N LEU A 90 0.83 16.15 7.01
CA LEU A 90 1.26 14.75 6.95
C LEU A 90 0.36 13.88 6.05
N VAL A 91 -0.68 14.46 5.45
CA VAL A 91 -1.70 13.73 4.67
C VAL A 91 -2.00 14.37 3.32
N MET A 92 -1.08 15.19 2.81
CA MET A 92 -1.20 15.84 1.50
C MET A 92 -1.34 14.80 0.37
N GLU A 93 -0.75 13.62 0.56
CA GLU A 93 -0.76 12.52 -0.40
C GLU A 93 -2.04 11.65 -0.31
N TYR A 94 -2.85 11.83 0.74
CA TYR A 94 -4.04 10.99 0.98
C TYR A 94 -5.01 10.94 -0.20
N PRO A 95 -5.31 12.05 -0.92
CA PRO A 95 -6.18 12.00 -2.11
C PRO A 95 -5.68 11.03 -3.19
N PHE A 96 -4.37 10.93 -3.40
CA PHE A 96 -3.81 10.01 -4.39
C PHE A 96 -3.87 8.55 -3.92
N VAL A 97 -3.62 8.30 -2.64
CA VAL A 97 -3.78 6.97 -2.03
C VAL A 97 -5.23 6.51 -2.10
N SER A 98 -6.17 7.37 -1.71
CA SER A 98 -7.60 7.10 -1.78
C SER A 98 -8.04 6.78 -3.22
N LYS A 99 -7.60 7.57 -4.21
CA LYS A 99 -7.84 7.27 -5.64
C LYS A 99 -7.37 5.85 -5.99
N THR A 100 -6.13 5.49 -5.67
CA THR A 100 -5.59 4.15 -5.96
C THR A 100 -6.41 3.05 -5.31
N LEU A 101 -6.85 3.23 -4.06
CA LEU A 101 -7.69 2.28 -3.35
C LEU A 101 -9.09 2.15 -3.99
N ARG A 102 -9.70 3.26 -4.39
CA ARG A 102 -11.02 3.28 -5.05
C ARG A 102 -10.97 2.61 -6.42
N ASP A 103 -9.97 2.96 -7.24
CA ASP A 103 -9.78 2.42 -8.59
C ASP A 103 -9.52 0.90 -8.55
N HIS A 104 -8.74 0.43 -7.56
CA HIS A 104 -8.48 -1.00 -7.36
C HIS A 104 -9.76 -1.77 -7.01
N ASN A 105 -10.61 -1.19 -6.15
CA ASN A 105 -11.82 -1.84 -5.65
C ASN A 105 -13.03 -1.72 -6.59
N ASN A 106 -13.00 -0.83 -7.59
CA ASN A 106 -14.08 -0.67 -8.56
C ASN A 106 -13.59 -0.63 -10.02
N PRO A 107 -13.13 -1.78 -10.57
CA PRO A 107 -12.55 -1.84 -11.92
C PRO A 107 -13.57 -1.66 -13.05
N LYS A 108 -14.88 -1.65 -12.75
CA LYS A 108 -15.97 -1.54 -13.74
C LYS A 108 -16.19 -0.12 -14.26
N ASP A 109 -15.62 0.89 -13.62
CA ASP A 109 -15.71 2.28 -14.06
C ASP A 109 -14.57 2.60 -15.05
N GLU A 110 -14.66 2.04 -16.26
CA GLU A 110 -13.66 2.21 -17.33
C GLU A 110 -13.44 3.70 -17.71
N ARG A 111 -14.37 4.58 -17.35
CA ARG A 111 -14.33 6.02 -17.64
C ARG A 111 -13.31 6.81 -16.81
N LYS A 112 -12.75 6.22 -15.74
CA LYS A 112 -11.90 6.94 -14.77
C LYS A 112 -10.43 6.48 -14.73
N LYS A 113 -10.03 5.54 -15.59
CA LYS A 113 -8.62 5.14 -15.77
C LYS A 113 -7.82 6.18 -16.56
N ASN A 114 -8.08 7.48 -16.35
CA ASN A 114 -7.27 8.52 -16.94
C ASN A 114 -5.88 8.44 -16.29
N HIS A 115 -4.85 8.30 -17.12
CA HIS A 115 -3.47 8.40 -16.69
C HIS A 115 -3.31 9.76 -15.99
N CYS A 116 -3.04 9.75 -14.69
CA CYS A 116 -2.87 10.98 -13.91
C CYS A 116 -1.53 11.63 -14.29
N CYS A 117 -1.47 12.29 -15.45
CA CYS A 117 -0.38 13.20 -15.80
C CYS A 117 -0.64 14.59 -15.20
N ALA A 118 0.40 15.41 -15.11
CA ALA A 118 0.30 16.77 -14.54
C ALA A 118 -0.79 17.62 -15.22
N MET A 119 -0.99 17.44 -16.54
CA MET A 119 -2.00 18.17 -17.32
C MET A 119 -3.43 17.75 -16.96
N THR A 120 -3.68 16.44 -16.77
CA THR A 120 -5.00 15.93 -16.35
C THR A 120 -5.34 16.38 -14.94
N LEU A 121 -4.36 16.39 -14.02
CA LEU A 121 -4.56 16.87 -12.66
C LEU A 121 -4.99 18.34 -12.61
N GLN A 122 -4.44 19.19 -13.49
CA GLN A 122 -4.79 20.61 -13.56
C GLN A 122 -6.19 20.87 -14.14
N ASN A 123 -6.64 20.06 -15.10
CA ASN A 123 -7.92 20.28 -15.80
C ASN A 123 -9.10 19.51 -15.19
N GLU A 124 -8.86 18.30 -14.68
CA GLU A 124 -9.90 17.34 -14.28
C GLU A 124 -9.74 16.84 -12.84
N GLY A 125 -8.61 17.15 -12.18
CA GLY A 125 -8.28 16.65 -10.86
C GLY A 125 -7.95 15.15 -10.83
N VAL A 126 -8.25 14.47 -9.72
CA VAL A 126 -7.98 13.04 -9.50
C VAL A 126 -9.15 12.12 -9.87
N GLY A 127 -10.25 12.67 -10.40
CA GLY A 127 -11.42 11.90 -10.88
C GLY A 127 -12.49 11.59 -9.83
N TYR A 128 -12.37 12.17 -8.63
CA TYR A 128 -13.32 12.08 -7.53
C TYR A 128 -13.51 13.46 -6.91
N ASP A 129 -14.74 13.97 -6.89
CA ASP A 129 -15.03 15.36 -6.53
C ASP A 129 -14.67 15.69 -5.07
N ASP A 130 -14.90 14.75 -4.16
CA ASP A 130 -14.52 14.85 -2.75
C ASP A 130 -13.00 14.90 -2.57
N LEU A 131 -12.25 14.09 -3.32
CA LEU A 131 -10.78 14.11 -3.30
C LEU A 131 -10.21 15.37 -3.97
N ASN A 132 -10.86 15.88 -5.02
CA ASN A 132 -10.52 17.15 -5.66
C ASN A 132 -10.70 18.33 -4.69
N GLU A 133 -11.80 18.31 -3.92
CA GLU A 133 -12.05 19.33 -2.90
C GLU A 133 -11.00 19.25 -1.79
N LEU A 134 -10.62 18.05 -1.34
CA LEU A 134 -9.56 17.88 -0.35
C LEU A 134 -8.18 18.35 -0.86
N LEU A 135 -7.88 18.16 -2.15
CA LEU A 135 -6.66 18.71 -2.76
C LEU A 135 -6.66 20.23 -2.81
N LYS A 136 -7.80 20.83 -3.13
CA LYS A 136 -7.98 22.28 -3.22
C LYS A 136 -7.95 22.94 -1.84
N ASN A 137 -8.56 22.29 -0.85
CA ASN A 137 -8.68 22.75 0.52
C ASN A 137 -8.13 21.72 1.52
N PRO A 138 -6.78 21.59 1.62
CA PRO A 138 -6.14 20.63 2.52
C PRO A 138 -6.59 20.81 3.97
N SER A 139 -7.01 19.71 4.57
CA SER A 139 -7.66 19.67 5.89
C SER A 139 -7.08 18.54 6.74
N ASP A 140 -7.12 18.72 8.06
CA ASP A 140 -6.76 17.67 9.02
C ASP A 140 -7.71 16.49 8.85
N LEU A 141 -7.18 15.27 8.95
CA LEU A 141 -7.96 14.03 8.78
C LEU A 141 -8.00 13.25 10.09
N GLU A 142 -9.13 12.60 10.36
CA GLU A 142 -9.26 11.59 11.41
C GLU A 142 -9.27 10.21 10.77
N PHE A 143 -8.31 9.36 11.13
CA PHE A 143 -8.28 7.95 10.74
C PHE A 143 -8.70 7.07 11.91
N THR A 144 -9.79 6.33 11.79
CA THR A 144 -10.09 5.23 12.72
C THR A 144 -9.57 3.94 12.11
N MET A 145 -8.61 3.31 12.76
CA MET A 145 -7.95 2.10 12.28
C MET A 145 -8.18 0.93 13.22
N GLU A 146 -8.20 -0.27 12.65
CA GLU A 146 -8.27 -1.54 13.36
C GLU A 146 -7.26 -2.53 12.78
N VAL A 147 -6.29 -2.95 13.58
CA VAL A 147 -5.33 -3.99 13.17
C VAL A 147 -5.95 -5.36 13.38
N VAL A 148 -6.19 -6.11 12.31
CA VAL A 148 -6.86 -7.42 12.39
C VAL A 148 -5.89 -8.59 12.40
N LYS A 149 -4.75 -8.47 11.72
CA LYS A 149 -3.75 -9.53 11.60
C LYS A 149 -2.38 -8.94 11.30
N VAL A 150 -1.34 -9.57 11.83
CA VAL A 150 0.05 -9.25 11.48
C VAL A 150 0.76 -10.52 11.07
N GLU A 151 1.47 -10.48 9.95
CA GLU A 151 2.29 -11.58 9.43
C GLU A 151 3.75 -11.15 9.35
N GLN A 152 4.62 -11.98 9.90
CA GLN A 152 6.06 -11.82 9.82
C GLN A 152 6.56 -12.11 8.38
N PRO A 153 7.72 -11.56 7.97
CA PRO A 153 8.27 -11.76 6.62
C PRO A 153 8.37 -13.23 6.18
N GLU A 154 8.57 -14.15 7.12
CA GLU A 154 8.70 -15.59 6.88
C GLU A 154 7.36 -16.32 6.83
N GLU A 155 6.26 -15.68 7.24
CA GLU A 155 4.92 -16.26 7.30
C GLU A 155 4.13 -16.10 5.98
N TYR A 156 4.64 -15.32 5.03
CA TYR A 156 3.99 -15.09 3.74
C TYR A 156 4.97 -15.12 2.55
N GLU A 157 4.49 -15.58 1.40
CA GLU A 157 5.24 -15.43 0.15
C GLU A 157 5.16 -13.98 -0.34
N LYS A 158 6.30 -13.32 -0.47
CA LYS A 158 6.38 -11.98 -1.05
C LYS A 158 5.85 -12.00 -2.48
N GLU A 159 5.02 -11.02 -2.83
CA GLU A 159 4.62 -10.82 -4.22
C GLU A 159 5.80 -10.25 -5.03
N SER A 160 5.85 -10.49 -6.35
CA SER A 160 6.99 -10.07 -7.18
C SER A 160 7.28 -8.56 -7.12
N TRP A 161 6.27 -7.72 -6.87
CA TRP A 161 6.44 -6.27 -6.70
C TRP A 161 7.03 -5.88 -5.35
N GLN A 162 6.96 -6.76 -4.33
CA GLN A 162 7.54 -6.54 -3.01
C GLN A 162 9.01 -6.95 -2.95
N MET A 163 9.55 -7.62 -3.98
CA MET A 163 10.94 -8.08 -3.98
C MET A 163 11.88 -6.98 -4.50
N GLU A 164 12.99 -6.78 -3.80
CA GLU A 164 14.12 -6.00 -4.32
C GLU A 164 14.81 -6.72 -5.49
N ASP A 165 15.60 -5.99 -6.29
CA ASP A 165 16.25 -6.57 -7.46
C ASP A 165 17.19 -7.74 -7.11
N SER A 166 17.92 -7.62 -5.99
CA SER A 166 18.78 -8.70 -5.47
C SER A 166 17.98 -9.92 -5.04
N GLU A 167 16.86 -9.72 -4.35
CA GLU A 167 15.96 -10.80 -3.94
C GLU A 167 15.36 -11.51 -5.16
N LYS A 168 14.97 -10.76 -6.20
CA LYS A 168 14.51 -11.34 -7.47
C LYS A 168 15.59 -12.20 -8.10
N LEU A 169 16.84 -11.73 -8.16
CA LEU A 169 17.97 -12.48 -8.70
C LEU A 169 18.20 -13.80 -7.96
N GLU A 170 18.08 -13.81 -6.64
CA GLU A 170 18.19 -15.03 -5.82
C GLU A 170 17.00 -15.98 -5.96
N MET A 171 15.79 -15.44 -6.20
CA MET A 171 14.57 -16.25 -6.34
C MET A 171 14.45 -16.96 -7.68
N VAL A 172 14.94 -16.36 -8.77
CA VAL A 172 14.92 -16.97 -10.12
C VAL A 172 15.48 -18.41 -10.16
N PRO A 173 16.68 -18.71 -9.64
CA PRO A 173 17.20 -20.08 -9.67
C PRO A 173 16.36 -21.04 -8.79
N LYS A 174 15.85 -20.57 -7.65
CA LYS A 174 14.98 -21.38 -6.77
C LYS A 174 13.66 -21.76 -7.46
N LEU A 175 13.02 -20.79 -8.14
CA LEU A 175 11.80 -21.02 -8.91
C LEU A 175 12.04 -21.97 -10.09
N LYS A 176 13.19 -21.85 -10.77
CA LYS A 176 13.59 -22.79 -11.82
C LYS A 176 13.74 -24.21 -11.28
N GLU A 177 14.40 -24.38 -10.14
CA GLU A 177 14.58 -25.70 -9.51
C GLU A 177 13.25 -26.30 -9.05
N GLN A 178 12.39 -25.49 -8.42
CA GLN A 178 11.03 -25.90 -8.04
C GLN A 178 10.20 -26.32 -9.27
N GLY A 179 10.25 -25.53 -10.34
CA GLY A 179 9.61 -25.86 -11.61
C GLY A 179 10.12 -27.19 -12.18
N ASN A 180 11.42 -27.42 -12.17
CA ASN A 180 12.02 -28.68 -12.61
C ASN A 180 11.54 -29.88 -11.77
N LYS A 181 11.41 -29.73 -10.45
CA LYS A 181 10.89 -30.78 -9.56
C LYS A 181 9.43 -31.10 -9.86
N GLU A 182 8.58 -30.09 -10.06
CA GLU A 182 7.18 -30.31 -10.42
C GLU A 182 7.02 -30.90 -11.83
N PHE A 183 7.89 -30.49 -12.77
CA PHE A 183 7.93 -31.06 -14.12
C PHE A 183 8.28 -32.55 -14.11
N GLN A 184 9.28 -32.96 -13.31
CA GLN A 184 9.63 -34.37 -13.12
C GLN A 184 8.49 -35.20 -12.53
N LYS A 185 7.68 -34.59 -11.64
CA LYS A 185 6.45 -35.21 -11.10
C LYS A 185 5.28 -35.22 -12.11
N LYS A 186 5.50 -34.76 -13.34
CA LYS A 186 4.47 -34.55 -14.38
C LYS A 186 3.37 -33.56 -13.99
N ASN A 187 3.61 -32.71 -12.99
CA ASN A 187 2.71 -31.64 -12.60
C ASN A 187 3.00 -30.39 -13.44
N TYR A 188 2.63 -30.45 -14.71
CA TYR A 188 3.02 -29.44 -15.71
C TYR A 188 2.42 -28.06 -15.44
N ALA A 189 1.21 -27.99 -14.88
CA ALA A 189 0.57 -26.72 -14.55
C ALA A 189 1.39 -25.94 -13.51
N LYS A 190 1.75 -26.60 -12.39
CA LYS A 190 2.54 -25.98 -11.33
C LYS A 190 3.98 -25.67 -11.78
N ALA A 191 4.57 -26.55 -12.59
CA ALA A 191 5.87 -26.28 -13.20
C ALA A 191 5.85 -25.02 -14.08
N ALA A 192 4.82 -24.88 -14.92
CA ALA A 192 4.63 -23.71 -15.78
C ALA A 192 4.47 -22.43 -14.96
N GLU A 193 3.71 -22.45 -13.86
CA GLU A 193 3.59 -21.31 -12.94
C GLU A 193 4.95 -20.89 -12.36
N CYS A 194 5.77 -21.84 -11.90
CA CYS A 194 7.11 -21.56 -11.40
C CYS A 194 8.02 -20.91 -12.46
N TYR A 195 8.04 -21.47 -13.68
CA TYR A 195 8.84 -20.91 -14.77
C TYR A 195 8.33 -19.53 -15.21
N PHE A 196 7.02 -19.34 -15.29
CA PHE A 196 6.41 -18.06 -15.63
C PHE A 196 6.80 -16.97 -14.63
N LYS A 197 6.72 -17.26 -13.32
CA LYS A 197 7.18 -16.34 -12.27
C LYS A 197 8.68 -16.01 -12.41
N ALA A 198 9.53 -17.01 -12.67
CA ALA A 198 10.97 -16.80 -12.84
C ALA A 198 11.31 -15.93 -14.06
N ILE A 199 10.66 -16.19 -15.20
CA ILE A 199 10.84 -15.40 -16.43
C ILE A 199 10.39 -13.96 -16.20
N GLY A 200 9.21 -13.74 -15.60
CA GLY A 200 8.72 -12.38 -15.33
C GLY A 200 9.66 -11.57 -14.42
N MET A 201 10.31 -12.21 -13.43
CA MET A 201 11.35 -11.55 -12.62
C MET A 201 12.57 -11.16 -13.46
N LEU A 202 13.05 -12.06 -14.32
CA LEU A 202 14.18 -11.79 -15.22
C LEU A 202 13.87 -10.64 -16.19
N GLU A 203 12.69 -10.62 -16.79
CA GLU A 203 12.27 -9.56 -17.71
C GLU A 203 12.28 -8.19 -17.04
N GLN A 204 11.74 -8.08 -15.82
CA GLN A 204 11.76 -6.84 -15.05
C GLN A 204 13.19 -6.36 -14.76
N LEU A 205 14.07 -7.28 -14.34
CA LEU A 205 15.48 -6.97 -14.07
C LEU A 205 16.21 -6.51 -15.34
N MET A 206 15.99 -7.19 -16.46
CA MET A 206 16.60 -6.83 -17.74
C MET A 206 16.14 -5.45 -18.20
N LEU A 207 14.84 -5.16 -18.16
CA LEU A 207 14.29 -3.85 -18.55
C LEU A 207 14.95 -2.72 -17.75
N LYS A 208 15.09 -2.89 -16.44
CA LYS A 208 15.76 -1.92 -15.57
C LYS A 208 17.25 -1.76 -15.91
N TYR A 209 17.94 -2.87 -16.17
CA TYR A 209 19.35 -2.85 -16.60
C TYR A 209 19.55 -2.09 -17.91
N TYR A 210 18.74 -2.39 -18.94
CA TYR A 210 18.85 -1.73 -20.24
C TYR A 210 18.52 -0.24 -20.14
N PHE A 211 17.51 0.14 -19.36
CA PHE A 211 17.16 1.53 -19.12
C PHE A 211 18.29 2.32 -18.44
N ASN A 212 18.87 1.77 -17.38
CA ASN A 212 20.00 2.39 -16.68
C ASN A 212 21.24 2.52 -17.57
N ARG A 213 21.51 1.50 -18.40
CA ARG A 213 22.62 1.53 -19.35
C ARG A 213 22.43 2.59 -20.43
N ALA A 214 21.21 2.75 -20.95
CA ALA A 214 20.90 3.80 -21.91
C ALA A 214 21.12 5.20 -21.31
N LEU A 215 20.68 5.42 -20.06
CA LEU A 215 20.92 6.68 -19.35
C LEU A 215 22.42 6.94 -19.11
N SER A 216 23.20 5.93 -18.71
CA SER A 216 24.64 6.08 -18.49
C SER A 216 25.46 6.36 -19.74
N LEU A 217 24.90 6.11 -20.93
CA LEU A 217 25.52 6.40 -22.23
C LEU A 217 25.05 7.74 -22.82
N SER A 218 24.06 8.38 -22.18
CA SER A 218 23.47 9.66 -22.60
C SER A 218 24.05 10.86 -21.83
N TYR A 219 24.98 10.61 -20.90
CA TYR A 219 25.81 11.58 -20.18
C TYR A 219 27.29 11.28 -20.45
#